data_AF-A0A9X9CBG2-F1
#
_entry.id   AF-A0A9X9CBG2-F1
#
_cell.length_a   1.000
_cell.length_b   1.000
_cell.length_c   1.000
_cell.angle_alpha   90.00
_cell.angle_beta   90.00
_cell.angle_gamma   90.00
#
_symmetry.space_group_name_H-M   'P 1'
#
loop_
_entity.id
_entity.type
_entity.pdbx_description
1 polymer ?
#
loop_
_entity_poly.entity_id
_entity_poly.type
_entity_poly.pdbx_seq_one_letter_code
_entity_poly.pdbx_strand_id
1 'polypeptide(L)'
;MSTVSRCCLACGYLNIALEDKYQEVTVCPKCNGASVDTFKLGKYKQHIKQNKECEHKYRLMDSKTTTMGNRSIHILGSFYCEKCLDTQFRGKILKED
;
A
#
# COMPACT_ATOMS: atom_id res chain seq x y z
N MET A 1 -33.20 11.69 -3.82
CA MET A 1 -32.20 11.93 -2.77
C MET A 1 -31.83 10.61 -2.12
N SER A 2 -30.55 10.29 -2.07
CA SER A 2 -30.05 9.10 -1.38
C SER A 2 -29.17 9.52 -0.22
N THR A 3 -29.31 8.87 0.93
CA THR A 3 -28.40 9.07 2.06
C THR A 3 -27.08 8.39 1.76
N VAL A 4 -25.99 9.15 1.78
CA VAL A 4 -24.62 8.68 1.55
C VAL A 4 -23.83 8.82 2.85
N SER A 5 -23.07 7.80 3.20
CA SER A 5 -22.25 7.78 4.42
C SER A 5 -20.79 7.60 4.04
N ARG A 6 -19.94 8.59 4.32
CA ARG A 6 -18.53 8.62 3.93
C ARG A 6 -17.61 8.69 5.14
N CYS A 7 -16.50 7.97 5.06
CA CYS A 7 -15.47 7.98 6.10
C CYS A 7 -14.15 8.50 5.54
N CYS A 8 -13.50 9.41 6.26
CA CYS A 8 -12.18 9.90 5.90
C CYS A 8 -11.12 8.83 6.17
N LEU A 9 -10.32 8.51 5.15
CA LEU A 9 -9.23 7.53 5.26
C LEU A 9 -8.04 8.04 6.09
N ALA A 10 -7.91 9.36 6.26
CA ALA A 10 -6.81 9.97 7.02
C ALA A 10 -7.13 10.13 8.51
N CYS A 11 -8.32 10.61 8.86
CA CYS A 11 -8.67 10.94 10.25
C CYS A 11 -9.88 10.19 10.81
N GLY A 12 -10.51 9.30 10.02
CA GLY A 12 -11.68 8.51 10.46
C GLY A 12 -12.98 9.32 10.61
N TYR A 13 -13.00 10.59 10.22
CA TYR A 13 -14.21 11.41 10.30
C TYR A 13 -15.35 10.84 9.44
N LEU A 14 -16.50 10.60 10.07
CA LEU A 14 -17.73 10.15 9.41
C LEU A 14 -18.58 11.35 9.00
N ASN A 15 -18.97 11.40 7.73
CA ASN A 15 -19.86 12.40 7.15
C ASN A 15 -21.07 11.70 6.51
N ILE A 16 -22.27 12.02 6.98
CA ILE A 16 -23.53 11.50 6.45
C ILE A 16 -24.25 12.66 5.78
N ALA A 17 -24.53 12.52 4.48
CA ALA A 17 -25.14 13.57 3.66
C ALA A 17 -26.31 13.02 2.84
N LEU A 18 -27.34 13.86 2.63
CA LEU A 18 -28.38 13.64 1.63
C LEU A 18 -27.94 14.35 0.35
N GLU A 19 -27.75 13.60 -0.72
CA GLU A 19 -27.27 14.15 -1.98
C GLU A 19 -28.19 13.82 -3.15
N ASP A 20 -28.33 14.81 -4.04
CA ASP A 20 -29.01 14.67 -5.31
C ASP A 20 -28.11 14.05 -6.39
N LYS A 21 -26.80 14.25 -6.29
CA LYS A 21 -25.80 13.66 -7.18
C LYS A 21 -24.77 12.89 -6.36
N TYR A 22 -24.71 11.58 -6.58
CA TYR A 22 -23.79 10.71 -5.87
C TYR A 22 -22.34 10.98 -6.27
N GLN A 23 -21.49 11.20 -5.27
CA GLN A 23 -20.04 11.26 -5.45
C GLN A 23 -19.34 10.24 -4.54
N GLU A 24 -18.59 9.31 -5.11
CA GLU A 24 -17.96 8.23 -4.33
C GLU A 24 -16.87 8.76 -3.37
N VAL A 25 -16.09 9.75 -3.82
CA VAL A 25 -14.99 10.35 -3.06
C VAL A 25 -15.16 11.86 -2.99
N THR A 26 -15.14 12.40 -1.77
CA THR A 26 -15.17 13.84 -1.49
C THR A 26 -14.00 14.24 -0.60
N VAL A 27 -13.78 15.55 -0.45
CA VAL A 27 -12.73 16.08 0.43
C VAL A 27 -13.25 16.12 1.87
N CYS A 28 -12.44 15.62 2.82
CA CYS A 28 -12.74 15.69 4.24
C CYS A 28 -12.70 17.15 4.71
N PRO A 29 -13.77 17.66 5.35
CA PRO A 29 -13.77 19.04 5.85
C PRO A 29 -12.85 19.25 7.06
N LYS A 30 -12.40 18.19 7.74
CA LYS A 30 -11.55 18.29 8.93
C LYS A 30 -10.06 18.33 8.64
N CYS A 31 -9.60 17.57 7.65
CA CYS A 31 -8.17 17.39 7.39
C CYS A 31 -7.80 17.42 5.90
N ASN A 32 -8.75 17.77 5.03
CA ASN A 32 -8.58 17.77 3.57
C ASN A 32 -8.21 16.41 2.96
N GLY A 33 -8.21 15.33 3.76
CA GLY A 33 -8.00 13.97 3.28
C GLY A 33 -9.17 13.43 2.47
N ALA A 34 -8.97 12.29 1.79
CA ALA A 34 -10.03 11.64 1.03
C ALA A 34 -11.12 11.07 1.94
N SER A 35 -12.38 11.45 1.70
CA SER A 35 -13.58 10.88 2.34
C SER A 35 -14.29 10.00 1.33
N VAL A 36 -14.37 8.70 1.63
CA VAL A 36 -14.86 7.69 0.68
C VAL A 36 -16.16 7.10 1.21
N ASP A 37 -17.13 6.89 0.32
CA ASP A 37 -18.38 6.19 0.62
C ASP A 37 -18.14 4.81 1.22
N THR A 38 -18.76 4.56 2.37
CA THR A 38 -18.55 3.37 3.19
C THR A 38 -19.13 2.12 2.54
N PHE A 39 -20.21 2.24 1.76
CA PHE A 39 -20.78 1.12 1.02
C PHE A 39 -19.85 0.65 -0.09
N LYS A 40 -19.28 1.57 -0.88
CA LYS A 40 -18.25 1.23 -1.88
C LYS A 40 -16.97 0.72 -1.24
N LEU A 41 -16.51 1.33 -0.15
CA LEU A 41 -15.34 0.86 0.59
C LEU A 41 -15.51 -0.59 1.08
N GLY A 42 -16.72 -0.95 1.55
CA GLY A 42 -17.07 -2.32 1.92
C GLY A 42 -16.93 -3.30 0.75
N LYS A 43 -17.46 -2.93 -0.43
CA LYS A 43 -17.31 -3.75 -1.65
C LYS A 43 -15.85 -3.93 -2.04
N TYR A 44 -15.05 -2.86 -2.06
CA TYR A 44 -13.62 -2.97 -2.39
C TYR A 44 -12.87 -3.87 -1.41
N LYS A 45 -13.12 -3.75 -0.09
CA LYS A 45 -12.53 -4.64 0.91
C LYS A 45 -12.93 -6.10 0.72
N GLN A 46 -14.17 -6.36 0.29
CA GLN A 46 -14.62 -7.72 -0.02
C GLN A 46 -13.86 -8.31 -1.22
N HIS A 47 -13.58 -7.51 -2.25
CA HIS A 47 -12.74 -7.95 -3.37
C HIS A 47 -11.26 -8.13 -2.98
N ILE A 48 -10.74 -7.33 -2.05
CA ILE A 48 -9.37 -7.52 -1.52
C ILE A 48 -9.26 -8.81 -0.71
N LYS A 49 -10.27 -9.20 0.06
CA LYS A 49 -10.27 -10.50 0.77
C LYS A 49 -10.28 -11.71 -0.18
N GLN A 50 -10.61 -11.52 -1.46
CA GLN A 50 -10.49 -12.56 -2.49
C GLN A 50 -9.08 -12.63 -3.10
N ASN A 51 -8.22 -11.63 -2.84
CA ASN A 51 -6.79 -11.79 -3.04
C ASN A 51 -6.30 -12.76 -1.96
N LYS A 52 -6.16 -14.03 -2.36
CA LYS A 52 -5.36 -15.04 -1.64
C LYS A 52 -4.07 -14.39 -1.12
N GLU A 53 -3.55 -14.87 0.01
CA GLU A 53 -2.19 -14.52 0.42
C GLU A 53 -1.30 -14.56 -0.82
N CYS A 54 -0.64 -13.43 -1.10
CA CYS A 54 0.27 -13.37 -2.23
C CYS A 54 1.35 -14.42 -1.95
N GLU A 55 1.40 -15.48 -2.76
CA GLU A 55 2.56 -16.35 -2.81
C GLU A 55 3.69 -15.51 -3.41
N HIS A 56 4.38 -14.78 -2.54
CA HIS A 56 5.31 -13.72 -2.89
C HIS A 56 6.48 -14.29 -3.70
N LYS A 57 6.33 -14.29 -5.02
CA LYS A 57 7.40 -14.61 -5.95
C LYS A 57 8.20 -13.34 -6.22
N TYR A 58 9.06 -12.99 -5.28
CA TYR A 58 9.96 -11.85 -5.43
C TYR A 58 10.94 -12.08 -6.59
N ARG A 59 11.02 -11.11 -7.49
CA ARG A 59 12.07 -11.01 -8.52
C ARG A 59 13.13 -10.04 -8.05
N LEU A 60 14.41 -10.40 -8.20
CA LEU A 60 15.51 -9.45 -8.02
C LEU A 60 15.45 -8.44 -9.16
N MET A 61 15.35 -7.15 -8.82
CA MET A 61 15.37 -6.07 -9.81
C MET A 61 16.80 -5.59 -10.00
N ASP A 62 17.38 -5.07 -8.92
CA ASP A 62 18.74 -4.54 -8.90
C ASP A 62 19.48 -4.98 -7.65
N SER A 63 20.80 -5.11 -7.76
CA SER A 63 21.69 -5.34 -6.62
C SER A 63 22.87 -4.38 -6.64
N LYS A 64 23.23 -3.86 -5.46
CA LYS A 64 24.39 -3.03 -5.24
C LYS A 64 25.38 -3.77 -4.35
N THR A 65 26.62 -3.89 -4.80
CA THR A 65 27.72 -4.41 -4.01
C THR A 65 28.62 -3.26 -3.54
N THR A 66 29.03 -3.29 -2.28
CA THR A 66 30.01 -2.35 -1.74
C THR A 66 31.05 -3.11 -0.96
N THR A 67 32.33 -2.88 -1.30
CA THR A 67 33.48 -3.38 -0.54
C THR A 67 33.76 -2.43 0.61
N MET A 68 33.84 -2.95 1.83
CA MET A 68 34.13 -2.17 3.03
C MET A 68 35.40 -2.71 3.69
N GLY A 69 36.54 -2.05 3.43
CA GLY A 69 37.84 -2.38 4.01
C GLY A 69 38.32 -3.82 3.71
N ASN A 70 39.22 -4.32 4.56
CA ASN A 70 39.98 -5.55 4.33
C ASN A 70 39.12 -6.82 4.47
N ARG A 71 38.33 -7.16 3.44
CA ARG A 71 37.65 -8.45 3.18
C ARG A 71 36.15 -8.56 3.45
N SER A 72 35.40 -7.45 3.56
CA SER A 72 33.92 -7.54 3.69
C SER A 72 33.17 -6.98 2.47
N ILE A 73 32.25 -7.78 1.92
CA ILE A 73 31.39 -7.44 0.78
C ILE A 73 29.95 -7.31 1.28
N HIS A 74 29.38 -6.11 1.17
CA HIS A 74 27.96 -5.87 1.43
C HIS A 74 27.20 -5.97 0.10
N ILE A 75 26.20 -6.83 0.06
CA ILE A 75 25.31 -7.00 -1.09
C ILE A 75 23.91 -6.55 -0.67
N LEU A 76 23.40 -5.47 -1.27
CA LEU A 76 22.03 -4.99 -1.09
C LEU A 76 21.23 -5.27 -2.36
N GLY A 77 20.22 -6.14 -2.28
CA GLY A 77 19.30 -6.44 -3.38
C GLY A 77 17.93 -5.81 -3.17
N SER A 78 17.31 -5.36 -4.26
CA SER A 78 15.91 -4.93 -4.33
C SER A 78 15.06 -6.05 -4.93
N PHE A 79 13.94 -6.34 -4.30
CA PHE A 79 13.10 -7.50 -4.58
C PHE A 79 11.67 -7.04 -4.80
N TYR A 80 11.12 -7.28 -5.99
CA TYR A 80 9.81 -6.81 -6.39
C TYR A 80 8.83 -7.97 -6.59
N CYS A 81 7.59 -7.81 -6.10
CA CYS A 81 6.50 -8.73 -6.37
C CYS A 81 5.42 -8.06 -7.23
N GLU A 82 5.33 -8.43 -8.51
CA GLU A 82 4.34 -7.91 -9.46
C GLU A 82 2.89 -8.12 -9.02
N LYS A 83 2.61 -9.17 -8.24
CA LYS A 83 1.25 -9.51 -7.81
C LYS A 83 0.68 -8.57 -6.74
N CYS A 84 1.53 -8.05 -5.86
CA CYS A 84 1.12 -7.16 -4.78
C CYS A 84 1.76 -5.76 -4.86
N LEU A 85 2.54 -5.50 -5.90
CA LEU A 85 3.33 -4.27 -6.08
C LEU A 85 4.26 -3.98 -4.88
N ASP A 86 4.64 -5.02 -4.13
CA ASP A 86 5.51 -4.91 -2.95
C ASP A 86 6.99 -4.89 -3.35
N THR A 87 7.78 -4.06 -2.67
CA THR A 87 9.23 -3.94 -2.87
C THR A 87 9.97 -4.10 -1.55
N GLN A 88 10.92 -5.04 -1.50
CA GLN A 88 11.76 -5.30 -0.33
C GLN A 88 13.24 -5.06 -0.62
N PHE A 89 13.97 -4.55 0.36
CA PHE A 89 15.42 -4.42 0.31
C PHE A 89 16.06 -5.43 1.27
N ARG A 90 16.95 -6.29 0.78
CA ARG A 90 17.64 -7.30 1.61
C ARG A 90 19.15 -7.18 1.46
N GLY A 91 19.85 -7.14 2.60
CA GLY A 91 21.31 -7.04 2.68
C GLY A 91 21.97 -8.32 3.17
N LYS A 92 23.16 -8.66 2.65
CA LYS A 92 24.05 -9.69 3.20
C LYS A 92 25.50 -9.17 3.27
N ILE A 93 26.23 -9.59 4.30
CA ILE A 93 27.67 -9.33 4.45
C ILE A 93 28.41 -10.64 4.24
N LEU A 94 29.27 -10.71 3.22
CA LEU A 94 30.20 -11.81 3.02
C LEU A 94 31.55 -11.39 3.59
N LYS A 95 32.19 -12.28 4.35
CA LYS A 95 33.58 -12.13 4.79
C LYS A 95 34.42 -13.11 3.96
N GLU A 96 35.49 -12.63 3.32
CA GLU A 96 36.52 -13.51 2.75
C GLU A 96 37.43 -13.98 3.90
N ASP A 97 37.55 -15.30 4.07
CA ASP A 97 38.41 -15.97 5.07
C ASP A 97 39.91 -15.80 4.74
#